data_AF-A0A814H9Z2-F1
#
_entry.id   AF-A0A814H9Z2-F1
#
_cell.length_a   1.000
_cell.length_b   1.000
_cell.length_c   1.000
_cell.angle_alpha   90.00
_cell.angle_beta   90.00
_cell.angle_gamma   90.00
#
_symmetry.space_group_name_H-M   'P 1'
#
loop_
_entity.id
_entity.type
_entity.pdbx_description
1 polymer ?
#
loop_
_entity_poly.entity_id
_entity_poly.type
_entity_poly.pdbx_seq_one_letter_code
_entity_poly.pdbx_strand_id
1 'polypeptide(L)'
;MALSSIVNSWTEWAPLEFICVGTAEGMCCPDETPSYPWHTGPPNLCSYIRAISGPRPRRRIEQAQAQLDNLAELLRAESIVVASSIDEIFDEDVRQVLTRKRTSLEKSSQTNTNDKTIQKNKIDVCRPVSSSQEELCFNHQLATPHFKSQYQFGLACPRDILITLGDTVVEAPTSAHIRYFESEYYKPLLYSLWRCDPNMKWLQPPKPTCSSIKMFNDVDYWEKINTKDFNKSIFANSGYKTNLNENEIAFDAADIVRMGKDVFYKKSASANNQGLYWLRRTFPNLRFHMMHFPTDGSYHLDTSLIPLRPPTSGSHGLVLLNQNYPPLASEMKLFTDNDWRSIWAPLHSTGEVPPLALCTGNLNANILSLNDHCVVIEECETPMYRLLHDELGFDVITCPLRVLNEFGGGIHCVTWDIRRQDSCSDYFPNQNYDSECQLDLNNYFDRKIFSNHDEDTS
;
A
#
# COMPACT_ATOMS: atom_id res chain seq x y z
N MET A 1 -11.88 -11.65 33.27
CA MET A 1 -12.12 -11.38 31.84
C MET A 1 -10.79 -11.59 31.15
N ALA A 2 -10.72 -12.40 30.09
CA ALA A 2 -9.51 -12.45 29.28
C ALA A 2 -9.27 -11.03 28.74
N LEU A 3 -8.08 -10.47 28.95
CA LEU A 3 -7.69 -9.20 28.32
C LEU A 3 -7.84 -9.39 26.80
N SER A 4 -8.54 -8.48 26.12
CA SER A 4 -8.60 -8.52 24.66
C SER A 4 -7.19 -8.37 24.10
N SER A 5 -6.86 -9.15 23.07
CA SER A 5 -5.57 -9.07 22.37
C SER A 5 -5.33 -7.63 21.91
N ILE A 6 -4.11 -7.12 22.05
CA ILE A 6 -3.73 -5.78 21.55
C ILE A 6 -3.39 -5.89 20.06
N VAL A 7 -2.72 -6.95 19.65
CA VAL A 7 -2.48 -7.29 18.25
C VAL A 7 -3.60 -8.24 17.82
N ASN A 8 -4.48 -7.77 16.94
CA ASN A 8 -5.53 -8.56 16.32
C ASN A 8 -6.07 -7.83 15.09
N SER A 9 -5.68 -8.24 13.89
CA SER A 9 -6.29 -7.70 12.67
C SER A 9 -6.32 -8.74 11.56
N TRP A 10 -7.53 -9.12 11.12
CA TRP A 10 -7.75 -10.17 10.12
C TRP A 10 -8.22 -9.64 8.76
N THR A 11 -8.79 -8.44 8.72
CA THR A 11 -9.40 -7.83 7.53
C THR A 11 -8.92 -6.39 7.32
N GLU A 12 -9.12 -5.84 6.11
CA GLU A 12 -8.82 -4.42 5.85
C GLU A 12 -9.97 -3.46 6.23
N TRP A 13 -11.17 -3.97 6.55
CA TRP A 13 -12.40 -3.16 6.69
C TRP A 13 -13.09 -3.23 8.04
N ALA A 14 -12.74 -4.18 8.92
CA ALA A 14 -13.40 -4.25 10.23
C ALA A 14 -13.13 -2.99 11.07
N PRO A 15 -13.98 -2.66 12.07
CA PRO A 15 -13.81 -1.47 12.89
C PRO A 15 -12.39 -1.35 13.45
N LEU A 16 -11.71 -0.26 13.10
CA LEU A 16 -10.34 0.03 13.51
C LEU A 16 -10.29 0.48 14.96
N GLU A 17 -9.34 -0.05 15.73
CA GLU A 17 -9.15 0.28 17.15
C GLU A 17 -7.75 0.78 17.48
N PHE A 18 -6.72 0.27 16.80
CA PHE A 18 -5.33 0.67 17.06
C PHE A 18 -4.51 0.66 15.77
N ILE A 19 -3.84 1.77 15.48
CA ILE A 19 -3.06 1.97 14.26
C ILE A 19 -1.75 2.71 14.53
N CYS A 20 -0.72 2.37 13.76
CA CYS A 20 0.52 3.13 13.68
C CYS A 20 0.48 4.02 12.43
N VAL A 21 0.88 5.29 12.56
CA VAL A 21 1.01 6.22 11.43
C VAL A 21 2.49 6.59 11.29
N GLY A 22 3.07 6.45 10.09
CA GLY A 22 4.49 6.69 9.81
C GLY A 22 4.97 8.13 10.05
N THR A 23 6.28 8.38 9.94
CA THR A 23 6.90 9.71 10.11
C THR A 23 7.74 10.08 8.88
N ALA A 24 7.70 11.35 8.47
CA ALA A 24 8.50 11.89 7.36
C ALA A 24 9.88 12.38 7.83
N GLU A 25 10.12 12.43 9.14
CA GLU A 25 11.38 12.89 9.73
C GLU A 25 12.57 12.06 9.24
N GLY A 26 13.68 12.76 8.96
CA GLY A 26 14.95 12.16 8.55
C GLY A 26 14.98 11.53 7.15
N MET A 27 13.84 11.42 6.45
CA MET A 27 13.74 10.62 5.23
C MET A 27 14.73 11.07 4.14
N CYS A 28 15.29 10.07 3.47
CA CYS A 28 16.19 10.28 2.34
C CYS A 28 15.53 9.79 1.05
N CYS A 29 15.93 10.36 -0.07
CA CYS A 29 15.69 9.77 -1.37
C CYS A 29 16.64 8.58 -1.57
N PRO A 30 16.16 7.49 -2.19
CA PRO A 30 16.95 6.28 -2.39
C PRO A 30 18.16 6.53 -3.29
N ASP A 31 19.23 5.77 -3.06
CA ASP A 31 20.27 5.58 -4.07
C ASP A 31 19.81 4.61 -5.16
N GLU A 32 20.54 4.59 -6.26
CA GLU A 32 20.39 3.57 -7.29
C GLU A 32 20.71 2.18 -6.73
N THR A 33 19.77 1.25 -6.90
CA THR A 33 19.92 -0.15 -6.46
C THR A 33 19.25 -1.09 -7.45
N PRO A 34 19.67 -2.36 -7.55
CA PRO A 34 18.97 -3.35 -8.39
C PRO A 34 17.49 -3.52 -8.01
N SER A 35 17.14 -3.28 -6.74
CA SER A 35 15.79 -3.39 -6.19
C SER A 35 14.87 -2.22 -6.50
N TYR A 36 15.38 -1.05 -6.92
CA TYR A 36 14.58 0.16 -7.02
C TYR A 36 14.98 1.00 -8.25
N PRO A 37 14.03 1.46 -9.09
CA PRO A 37 14.36 2.28 -10.25
C PRO A 37 14.99 3.61 -9.83
N TRP A 38 15.99 4.07 -10.58
CA TRP A 38 16.62 5.37 -10.37
C TRP A 38 15.77 6.54 -10.89
N HIS A 39 14.82 6.29 -11.80
CA HIS A 39 13.92 7.31 -12.32
C HIS A 39 12.67 7.46 -11.44
N THR A 40 12.66 8.48 -10.61
CA THR A 40 11.51 8.88 -9.80
C THR A 40 10.90 10.14 -10.41
N GLY A 41 9.57 10.19 -10.53
CA GLY A 41 8.85 11.29 -11.19
C GLY A 41 8.16 10.88 -12.50
N PRO A 42 7.39 11.79 -13.11
CA PRO A 42 6.61 11.47 -14.30
C PRO A 42 7.54 11.22 -15.52
N PRO A 43 7.17 10.32 -16.45
CA PRO A 43 8.04 9.87 -17.55
C PRO A 43 8.65 11.00 -18.39
N ASN A 44 7.93 12.11 -18.53
CA ASN A 44 8.35 13.30 -19.27
C ASN A 44 9.44 14.13 -18.56
N LEU A 45 9.65 13.94 -17.25
CA LEU A 45 10.68 14.62 -16.46
C LEU A 45 11.89 13.73 -16.16
N CYS A 46 11.78 12.40 -16.36
CA CYS A 46 12.83 11.42 -16.09
C CYS A 46 14.15 11.68 -16.85
N SER A 47 14.11 12.39 -17.99
CA SER A 47 15.29 12.78 -18.77
C SER A 47 15.94 14.09 -18.32
N TYR A 48 15.23 14.93 -17.54
CA TYR A 48 15.68 16.26 -17.11
C TYR A 48 16.07 16.32 -15.63
N ILE A 49 15.46 15.49 -14.79
CA ILE A 49 15.79 15.37 -13.36
C ILE A 49 16.71 14.16 -13.21
N ARG A 50 18.02 14.40 -13.01
CA ARG A 50 18.90 13.36 -12.45
C ARG A 50 18.38 13.01 -11.06
N ALA A 51 18.27 11.71 -10.77
CA ALA A 51 17.80 11.20 -9.49
C ALA A 51 18.46 11.96 -8.33
N ILE A 52 17.65 12.62 -7.51
CA ILE A 52 18.13 13.25 -6.29
C ILE A 52 18.26 12.12 -5.28
N SER A 53 19.48 11.79 -4.83
CA SER A 53 19.69 10.90 -3.68
C SER A 53 20.11 11.70 -2.45
N GLY A 54 19.92 11.11 -1.27
CA GLY A 54 20.28 11.73 0.01
C GLY A 54 19.13 12.44 0.71
N PRO A 55 19.42 13.31 1.69
CA PRO A 55 18.40 13.90 2.55
C PRO A 55 17.35 14.68 1.75
N ARG A 56 16.08 14.48 2.11
CA ARG A 56 15.01 15.28 1.51
C ARG A 56 15.11 16.75 1.93
N PRO A 57 14.67 17.69 1.07
CA PRO A 57 14.64 19.10 1.44
C PRO A 57 13.80 19.31 2.71
N ARG A 58 14.38 19.98 3.71
CA ARG A 58 13.75 20.21 5.02
C ARG A 58 12.31 20.73 4.92
N ARG A 59 12.04 21.69 4.03
CA ARG A 59 10.69 22.24 3.83
C ARG A 59 9.68 21.16 3.40
N ARG A 60 10.10 20.19 2.59
CA ARG A 60 9.21 19.09 2.16
C ARG A 60 8.97 18.10 3.30
N ILE A 61 9.99 17.81 4.11
CA ILE A 61 9.84 17.01 5.34
C ILE A 61 8.83 17.67 6.28
N GLU A 62 9.00 18.95 6.59
CA GLU A 62 8.10 19.69 7.49
C GLU A 62 6.64 19.67 7.00
N GLN A 63 6.42 19.81 5.68
CA GLN A 63 5.09 19.72 5.08
C GLN A 63 4.49 18.31 5.15
N ALA A 64 5.27 17.28 4.80
CA ALA A 64 4.80 15.90 4.88
C ALA A 64 4.54 15.47 6.33
N GLN A 65 5.39 15.88 7.26
CA GLN A 65 5.22 15.63 8.68
C GLN A 65 3.91 16.25 9.19
N ALA A 66 3.64 17.51 8.84
CA ALA A 66 2.39 18.17 9.21
C ALA A 66 1.15 17.44 8.64
N GLN A 67 1.23 16.86 7.44
CA GLN A 67 0.15 16.05 6.87
C GLN A 67 -0.05 14.73 7.65
N LEU A 68 1.05 14.05 8.02
CA LEU A 68 1.01 12.83 8.83
C LEU A 68 0.51 13.07 10.26
N ASP A 69 0.87 14.20 10.86
CA ASP A 69 0.41 14.60 12.19
C ASP A 69 -1.08 14.92 12.17
N ASN A 70 -1.55 15.65 11.15
CA ASN A 70 -2.98 15.89 10.91
C ASN A 70 -3.76 14.58 10.70
N LEU A 71 -3.22 13.63 9.93
CA LEU A 71 -3.82 12.30 9.77
C LEU A 71 -3.93 11.58 11.13
N ALA A 72 -2.88 11.65 11.96
CA ALA A 72 -2.89 11.04 13.28
C ALA A 72 -3.93 11.69 14.22
N GLU A 73 -4.10 13.01 14.18
CA GLU A 73 -5.14 13.72 14.95
C GLU A 73 -6.55 13.37 14.48
N LEU A 74 -6.77 13.34 13.16
CA LEU A 74 -8.02 12.91 12.54
C LEU A 74 -8.39 11.49 12.96
N LEU A 75 -7.42 10.57 12.94
CA LEU A 75 -7.63 9.19 13.40
C LEU A 75 -7.93 9.13 14.91
N ARG A 76 -7.42 10.02 15.75
CA ARG A 76 -7.78 10.05 17.19
C ARG A 76 -9.17 10.61 17.47
N ALA A 77 -9.67 11.53 16.66
CA ALA A 77 -10.88 12.30 16.94
C ALA A 77 -12.17 11.46 16.93
N GLU A 78 -12.99 11.45 17.96
CA GLU A 78 -14.24 10.66 17.98
C GLU A 78 -15.37 11.28 17.13
N SER A 79 -15.26 12.57 16.84
CA SER A 79 -16.21 13.29 15.99
C SER A 79 -15.45 14.11 14.96
N ILE A 80 -15.91 14.03 13.71
CA ILE A 80 -15.31 14.74 12.59
C ILE A 80 -16.42 15.45 11.82
N VAL A 81 -16.23 16.74 11.56
CA VAL A 81 -17.14 17.50 10.69
C VAL A 81 -16.65 17.42 9.25
N VAL A 82 -17.51 16.89 8.38
CA VAL A 82 -17.32 16.83 6.93
C VAL A 82 -18.43 17.62 6.24
N ALA A 83 -18.17 18.19 5.07
CA ALA A 83 -19.26 18.83 4.34
C ALA A 83 -20.21 17.78 3.75
N SER A 84 -21.47 18.17 3.54
CA SER A 84 -22.49 17.25 3.02
C SER A 84 -22.46 17.06 1.50
N SER A 85 -21.72 17.92 0.78
CA SER A 85 -21.50 17.78 -0.66
C SER A 85 -20.08 18.19 -1.04
N ILE A 86 -19.52 17.46 -2.01
CA ILE A 86 -18.27 17.79 -2.71
C ILE A 86 -18.34 19.21 -3.32
N ASP A 87 -19.50 19.64 -3.83
CA ASP A 87 -19.67 20.94 -4.48
C ASP A 87 -19.61 22.11 -3.45
N GLU A 88 -19.74 21.82 -2.15
CA GLU A 88 -19.53 22.79 -1.08
C GLU A 88 -18.07 22.86 -0.60
N ILE A 89 -17.24 21.86 -0.94
CA ILE A 89 -15.85 21.67 -0.50
C ILE A 89 -14.83 22.13 -1.55
N PHE A 90 -15.13 21.91 -2.84
CA PHE A 90 -14.19 22.10 -3.94
C PHE A 90 -14.64 23.25 -4.85
N ASP A 91 -13.90 24.37 -4.81
CA ASP A 91 -14.02 25.44 -5.81
C ASP A 91 -13.60 24.90 -7.19
N GLU A 92 -14.23 25.37 -8.27
CA GLU A 92 -14.16 24.80 -9.64
C GLU A 92 -12.73 24.69 -10.21
N ASP A 93 -11.76 25.39 -9.62
CA ASP A 93 -10.36 25.34 -10.01
C ASP A 93 -9.54 24.36 -9.13
N VAL A 94 -9.66 23.06 -9.43
CA VAL A 94 -8.73 22.01 -8.96
C VAL A 94 -7.25 22.36 -9.31
N ARG A 95 -7.03 23.33 -10.21
CA ARG A 95 -5.74 23.81 -10.72
C ARG A 95 -4.92 24.68 -9.77
N GLN A 96 -5.48 25.19 -8.67
CA GLN A 96 -4.69 25.94 -7.68
C GLN A 96 -4.58 25.15 -6.38
N VAL A 97 -3.39 24.59 -6.15
CA VAL A 97 -2.96 24.18 -4.81
C VAL A 97 -3.06 25.41 -3.93
N LEU A 98 -3.71 25.25 -2.76
CA LEU A 98 -3.87 26.16 -1.62
C LEU A 98 -5.28 26.72 -1.43
N THR A 99 -5.80 26.44 -0.23
CA THR A 99 -7.07 26.85 0.40
C THR A 99 -8.34 26.14 -0.05
N ARG A 100 -8.64 25.00 0.60
CA ARG A 100 -9.91 24.26 0.50
C ARG A 100 -10.58 24.14 1.87
N LYS A 101 -11.90 23.99 1.90
CA LYS A 101 -12.65 23.76 3.16
C LYS A 101 -12.21 22.44 3.75
N ARG A 102 -11.60 22.52 4.93
CA ARG A 102 -10.98 21.39 5.62
C ARG A 102 -12.03 20.58 6.36
N THR A 103 -11.84 19.27 6.41
CA THR A 103 -12.32 18.48 7.54
C THR A 103 -11.77 19.10 8.82
N SER A 104 -12.66 19.46 9.76
CA SER A 104 -12.27 20.15 10.99
C SER A 104 -12.59 19.32 12.23
N LEU A 105 -11.67 19.40 13.20
CA LEU A 105 -11.77 18.71 14.49
C LEU A 105 -12.70 19.45 15.48
N GLU A 106 -13.01 20.72 15.21
CA GLU A 106 -13.85 21.57 16.05
C GLU A 106 -15.08 22.08 15.29
N LYS A 107 -16.19 22.30 16.02
CA LYS A 107 -17.31 23.11 15.51
C LYS A 107 -16.83 24.56 15.39
N SER A 108 -16.40 24.98 14.20
CA SER A 108 -16.14 26.40 13.97
C SER A 108 -17.41 27.20 14.27
N SER A 109 -17.26 28.38 14.88
CA SER A 109 -18.36 29.32 15.20
C SER A 109 -19.06 29.90 13.96
N GLN A 110 -18.69 29.44 12.76
CA GLN A 110 -19.39 29.64 11.49
C GLN A 110 -19.83 28.28 10.94
N THR A 111 -20.75 27.60 11.63
CA THR A 111 -21.44 26.44 11.07
C THR A 111 -22.31 26.90 9.90
N ASN A 112 -21.95 26.54 8.68
CA ASN A 112 -22.94 26.48 7.61
C ASN A 112 -23.98 25.43 8.02
N THR A 113 -25.25 25.69 7.75
CA THR A 113 -26.39 24.88 8.23
C THR A 113 -26.46 23.46 7.66
N ASN A 114 -25.50 23.07 6.81
CA ASN A 114 -25.53 21.84 6.02
C ASN A 114 -24.40 20.84 6.33
N ASP A 115 -23.43 21.12 7.21
CA ASP A 115 -22.30 20.18 7.44
C ASP A 115 -22.74 18.88 8.17
N LYS A 116 -22.19 17.73 7.76
CA LYS A 116 -22.44 16.41 8.37
C LYS A 116 -21.38 16.12 9.43
N THR A 117 -21.81 15.65 10.60
CA THR A 117 -20.88 15.14 11.62
C THR A 117 -20.80 13.62 11.52
N ILE A 118 -19.61 13.10 11.22
CA ILE A 118 -19.31 11.67 11.31
C ILE A 118 -18.90 11.37 12.75
N GLN A 119 -19.60 10.43 13.37
CA GLN A 119 -19.25 9.86 14.67
C GLN A 119 -18.46 8.58 14.44
N LYS A 120 -17.26 8.50 14.99
CA LYS A 120 -16.41 7.31 14.85
C LYS A 120 -15.91 6.83 16.21
N ASN A 121 -15.65 5.54 16.29
CA ASN A 121 -15.05 4.96 17.48
C ASN A 121 -13.67 5.60 17.73
N LYS A 122 -13.30 5.66 19.01
CA LYS A 122 -11.96 6.05 19.41
C LYS A 122 -10.96 5.05 18.81
N ILE A 123 -9.96 5.56 18.10
CA ILE A 123 -8.83 4.79 17.58
C ILE A 123 -7.60 5.25 18.33
N ASP A 124 -6.89 4.31 18.96
CA ASP A 124 -5.58 4.58 19.52
C ASP A 124 -4.58 4.73 18.36
N VAL A 125 -3.70 5.73 18.44
CA VAL A 125 -2.74 6.05 17.38
C VAL A 125 -1.33 6.16 17.96
N CYS A 126 -0.43 5.26 17.52
CA CYS A 126 1.00 5.34 17.79
C CYS A 126 1.80 5.81 16.58
N ARG A 127 3.09 6.08 16.81
CA ARG A 127 4.07 6.49 15.79
C ARG A 127 5.29 5.57 15.87
N PRO A 128 6.05 5.37 14.77
CA PRO A 128 7.39 4.80 14.85
C PRO A 128 8.27 5.63 15.80
N VAL A 129 9.08 4.98 16.63
CA VAL A 129 10.00 5.58 17.63
C VAL A 129 9.39 6.78 18.39
N SER A 130 8.84 6.53 19.58
CA SER A 130 8.52 7.59 20.55
C SER A 130 9.70 7.80 21.50
N SER A 131 10.70 8.57 21.10
CA SER A 131 11.60 9.16 22.08
C SER A 131 12.34 10.35 21.49
N SER A 132 12.10 11.51 22.08
CA SER A 132 12.85 12.75 22.01
C SER A 132 14.35 12.63 22.38
N GLN A 133 14.93 11.42 22.38
CA GLN A 133 16.26 11.11 22.87
C GLN A 133 17.27 10.84 21.75
N GLU A 134 16.83 10.42 20.55
CA GLU A 134 17.71 10.24 19.38
C GLU A 134 17.04 10.76 18.12
N GLU A 135 17.77 11.62 17.38
CA GLU A 135 17.32 12.16 16.09
C GLU A 135 17.27 11.04 15.05
N LEU A 136 16.14 10.90 14.35
CA LEU A 136 16.03 9.97 13.22
C LEU A 136 16.95 10.45 12.08
N CYS A 137 18.09 9.79 11.93
CA CYS A 137 19.04 10.08 10.87
C CYS A 137 19.18 8.89 9.93
N PHE A 138 18.63 9.00 8.72
CA PHE A 138 18.79 8.01 7.64
C PHE A 138 19.90 8.37 6.66
N ASN A 139 20.57 9.51 6.89
CA ASN A 139 21.69 10.00 6.08
C ASN A 139 23.03 9.37 6.52
N HIS A 140 23.13 8.06 6.45
CA HIS A 140 24.36 7.34 6.78
C HIS A 140 24.49 6.06 5.95
N GLN A 141 25.74 5.71 5.63
CA GLN A 141 26.01 4.53 4.82
C GLN A 141 25.70 3.25 5.61
N LEU A 142 24.92 2.38 4.98
CA LEU A 142 24.76 0.99 5.36
C LEU A 142 25.73 0.12 4.59
N ALA A 143 26.28 -0.89 5.27
CA ALA A 143 27.11 -1.91 4.65
C ALA A 143 26.79 -3.29 5.21
N THR A 144 26.56 -4.25 4.31
CA THR A 144 26.51 -5.68 4.62
C THR A 144 27.65 -6.39 3.87
N PRO A 145 27.87 -7.70 4.08
CA PRO A 145 28.81 -8.46 3.24
C PRO A 145 28.44 -8.50 1.75
N HIS A 146 27.21 -8.11 1.37
CA HIS A 146 26.66 -8.32 0.04
C HIS A 146 26.32 -7.04 -0.73
N PHE A 147 26.09 -5.92 -0.03
CA PHE A 147 25.78 -4.64 -0.64
C PHE A 147 26.19 -3.47 0.27
N LYS A 148 26.19 -2.27 -0.32
CA LYS A 148 26.29 -0.99 0.39
C LYS A 148 25.21 -0.06 -0.13
N SER A 149 24.69 0.80 0.73
CA SER A 149 23.76 1.88 0.37
C SER A 149 24.17 3.13 1.14
N GLN A 150 24.17 4.32 0.53
CA GLN A 150 24.62 5.53 1.21
C GLN A 150 23.58 6.06 2.20
N TYR A 151 22.32 5.67 2.01
CA TYR A 151 21.20 6.15 2.81
C TYR A 151 20.23 5.04 3.16
N GLN A 152 19.54 5.20 4.28
CA GLN A 152 18.30 4.49 4.57
C GLN A 152 17.10 5.28 4.06
N PHE A 153 15.99 4.60 3.84
CA PHE A 153 14.83 5.25 3.25
C PHE A 153 14.10 6.19 4.23
N GLY A 154 13.45 5.61 5.24
CA GLY A 154 12.59 6.38 6.13
C GLY A 154 11.58 5.53 6.87
N LEU A 155 10.63 6.18 7.54
CA LEU A 155 9.56 5.52 8.31
C LEU A 155 8.17 6.04 7.93
N ALA A 156 8.01 6.66 6.75
CA ALA A 156 6.70 7.17 6.32
C ALA A 156 5.71 6.04 6.02
N CYS A 157 6.18 4.92 5.47
CA CYS A 157 5.34 3.81 5.01
C CYS A 157 5.53 2.55 5.87
N PRO A 158 4.99 2.50 7.11
CA PRO A 158 5.05 1.31 7.95
C PRO A 158 4.41 0.08 7.29
N ARG A 159 3.40 0.26 6.42
CA ARG A 159 2.69 -0.83 5.75
C ARG A 159 3.60 -1.75 4.97
N ASP A 160 4.65 -1.20 4.38
CA ASP A 160 5.51 -1.99 3.52
C ASP A 160 6.48 -2.87 4.33
N ILE A 161 6.68 -2.56 5.63
CA ILE A 161 7.58 -3.29 6.52
C ILE A 161 6.81 -4.20 7.47
N LEU A 162 5.63 -3.78 7.92
CA LEU A 162 4.85 -4.47 8.96
C LEU A 162 3.46 -4.83 8.48
N ILE A 163 3.09 -6.07 8.74
CA ILE A 163 1.72 -6.57 8.57
C ILE A 163 1.28 -7.33 9.82
N THR A 164 0.01 -7.15 10.17
CA THR A 164 -0.67 -7.91 11.23
C THR A 164 -1.51 -9.02 10.59
N LEU A 165 -1.17 -10.27 10.85
CA LEU A 165 -1.94 -11.45 10.44
C LEU A 165 -2.59 -12.06 11.69
N GLY A 166 -3.78 -11.57 12.02
CA GLY A 166 -4.47 -11.93 13.25
C GLY A 166 -3.70 -11.48 14.48
N ASP A 167 -3.26 -12.43 15.30
CA ASP A 167 -2.45 -12.18 16.52
C ASP A 167 -0.94 -12.06 16.24
N THR A 168 -0.52 -12.16 14.98
CA THR A 168 0.90 -12.23 14.60
C THR A 168 1.35 -10.99 13.85
N VAL A 169 2.38 -10.30 14.34
CA VAL A 169 3.08 -9.27 13.57
C VAL A 169 4.22 -9.90 12.78
N VAL A 170 4.29 -9.62 11.49
CA VAL A 170 5.35 -10.08 10.58
C VAL A 170 6.15 -8.88 10.09
N GLU A 171 7.48 -8.94 10.24
CA GLU A 171 8.41 -8.01 9.59
C GLU A 171 8.75 -8.50 8.18
N ALA A 172 8.57 -7.66 7.16
CA ALA A 172 8.79 -8.04 5.78
C ALA A 172 10.28 -8.27 5.46
N PRO A 173 10.66 -9.36 4.76
CA PRO A 173 12.02 -9.62 4.28
C PRO A 173 12.26 -8.84 2.98
N THR A 174 12.26 -7.52 3.10
CA THR A 174 12.36 -6.60 1.95
C THR A 174 13.65 -6.81 1.15
N SER A 175 13.52 -6.76 -0.19
CA SER A 175 14.65 -6.87 -1.11
C SER A 175 15.43 -5.56 -1.29
N ALA A 176 14.87 -4.45 -0.82
CA ALA A 176 15.41 -3.11 -1.04
C ALA A 176 16.56 -2.78 -0.08
N HIS A 177 17.74 -2.44 -0.63
CA HIS A 177 18.94 -2.11 0.17
C HIS A 177 18.68 -1.00 1.19
N ILE A 178 17.98 0.05 0.76
CA ILE A 178 17.64 1.24 1.55
C ILE A 178 16.70 0.93 2.73
N ARG A 179 16.01 -0.21 2.70
CA ARG A 179 15.00 -0.61 3.69
C ARG A 179 15.49 -1.73 4.60
N TYR A 180 16.72 -2.18 4.41
CA TYR A 180 17.24 -3.39 5.05
C TYR A 180 17.16 -3.33 6.59
N PHE A 181 17.37 -2.18 7.21
CA PHE A 181 17.27 -2.00 8.66
C PHE A 181 16.05 -1.18 9.08
N GLU A 182 15.08 -0.96 8.19
CA GLU A 182 13.90 -0.14 8.49
C GLU A 182 13.06 -0.71 9.64
N SER A 183 12.94 -2.03 9.73
CA SER A 183 12.23 -2.70 10.83
C SER A 183 12.89 -2.53 12.20
N GLU A 184 14.19 -2.20 12.26
CA GLU A 184 14.91 -1.99 13.53
C GLU A 184 14.36 -0.78 14.31
N TYR A 185 13.89 0.24 13.59
CA TYR A 185 13.30 1.43 14.19
C TYR A 185 11.90 1.15 14.80
N TYR A 186 11.25 0.06 14.42
CA TYR A 186 9.98 -0.34 15.01
C TYR A 186 10.15 -1.21 16.26
N LYS A 187 11.35 -1.71 16.55
CA LYS A 187 11.60 -2.62 17.69
C LYS A 187 11.13 -2.07 19.03
N PRO A 188 11.35 -0.79 19.41
CA PRO A 188 10.83 -0.27 20.67
C PRO A 188 9.30 -0.40 20.79
N LEU A 189 8.57 -0.10 19.71
CA LEU A 189 7.12 -0.26 19.65
C LEU A 189 6.73 -1.75 19.71
N LEU A 190 7.37 -2.60 18.90
CA LEU A 190 7.09 -4.04 18.86
C LEU A 190 7.34 -4.70 20.23
N TYR A 191 8.42 -4.34 20.93
CA TYR A 191 8.67 -4.81 22.29
C TYR A 191 7.64 -4.28 23.30
N SER A 192 7.13 -3.07 23.12
CA SER A 192 6.05 -2.55 23.95
C SER A 192 4.76 -3.36 23.74
N LEU A 193 4.40 -3.65 22.49
CA LEU A 193 3.25 -4.50 22.16
C LEU A 193 3.43 -5.90 22.74
N TRP A 194 4.58 -6.53 22.50
CA TRP A 194 4.90 -7.88 22.98
C TRP A 194 4.82 -8.01 24.51
N ARG A 195 5.26 -6.99 25.26
CA ARG A 195 5.18 -7.00 26.73
C ARG A 195 3.74 -6.82 27.24
N CYS A 196 2.92 -6.08 26.51
CA CYS A 196 1.55 -5.77 26.91
C CYS A 196 0.54 -6.80 26.43
N ASP A 197 0.88 -7.59 25.41
CA ASP A 197 0.01 -8.60 24.80
C ASP A 197 0.63 -10.00 24.88
N PRO A 198 0.19 -10.85 25.83
CA PRO A 198 0.71 -12.20 25.98
C PRO A 198 0.32 -13.16 24.83
N ASN A 199 -0.63 -12.77 23.95
CA ASN A 199 -1.05 -13.58 22.81
C ASN A 199 -0.36 -13.16 21.50
N MET A 200 0.25 -11.97 21.47
CA MET A 200 0.98 -11.50 20.30
C MET A 200 2.04 -12.53 19.92
N LYS A 201 2.09 -12.88 18.65
CA LYS A 201 3.26 -13.52 18.04
C LYS A 201 4.04 -12.48 17.25
N TRP A 202 5.34 -12.65 17.19
CA TRP A 202 6.22 -11.74 16.47
C TRP A 202 7.22 -12.55 15.65
N LEU A 203 7.15 -12.39 14.33
CA LEU A 203 7.95 -13.16 13.39
C LEU A 203 8.76 -12.25 12.47
N GLN A 204 10.01 -12.65 12.27
CA GLN A 204 10.89 -12.11 11.23
C GLN A 204 11.29 -13.27 10.32
N PRO A 205 10.89 -13.27 9.03
CA PRO A 205 11.34 -14.26 8.05
C PRO A 205 12.85 -14.20 7.84
N PRO A 206 13.45 -15.18 7.14
CA PRO A 206 14.86 -15.11 6.77
C PRO A 206 15.17 -13.83 6.02
N LYS A 207 16.06 -13.00 6.59
CA LYS A 207 16.46 -11.74 5.99
C LYS A 207 17.27 -12.03 4.71
N PRO A 208 16.87 -11.51 3.54
CA PRO A 208 17.57 -11.80 2.29
C PRO A 208 18.99 -11.23 2.31
N THR A 209 19.86 -11.72 1.42
CA THR A 209 21.20 -11.14 1.30
C THR A 209 21.19 -9.80 0.56
N CYS A 210 20.17 -9.58 -0.28
CA CYS A 210 20.11 -8.48 -1.23
C CYS A 210 21.34 -8.39 -2.15
N SER A 211 22.02 -9.52 -2.38
CA SER A 211 23.19 -9.55 -3.25
C SER A 211 22.80 -9.34 -4.71
N SER A 212 23.49 -8.43 -5.41
CA SER A 212 23.33 -8.18 -6.84
C SER A 212 23.45 -9.42 -7.72
N ILE A 213 24.20 -10.44 -7.27
CA ILE A 213 24.44 -11.68 -8.02
C ILE A 213 23.59 -12.87 -7.57
N LYS A 214 22.97 -12.80 -6.38
CA LYS A 214 22.15 -13.91 -5.85
C LYS A 214 20.67 -13.62 -5.88
N MET A 215 20.26 -12.38 -5.61
CA MET A 215 18.86 -12.00 -5.44
C MET A 215 18.27 -11.37 -6.71
N PHE A 216 19.10 -10.76 -7.55
CA PHE A 216 18.66 -10.06 -8.75
C PHE A 216 19.13 -10.78 -10.02
N ASN A 217 18.28 -10.76 -11.06
CA ASN A 217 18.58 -11.36 -12.36
C ASN A 217 19.45 -10.44 -13.23
N ASP A 218 19.24 -9.12 -13.12
CA ASP A 218 19.85 -8.12 -13.99
C ASP A 218 19.99 -6.78 -13.25
N VAL A 219 21.22 -6.38 -12.92
CA VAL A 219 21.47 -5.14 -12.19
C VAL A 219 21.05 -3.89 -12.97
N ASP A 220 21.02 -3.97 -14.32
CA ASP A 220 20.64 -2.87 -15.21
C ASP A 220 19.17 -2.99 -15.67
N TYR A 221 18.38 -3.84 -15.02
CA TYR A 221 16.98 -4.10 -15.37
C TYR A 221 16.18 -2.80 -15.59
N TRP A 222 16.33 -1.84 -14.66
CA TRP A 222 15.60 -0.58 -14.69
C TRP A 222 16.01 0.32 -15.86
N GLU A 223 17.27 0.32 -16.29
CA GLU A 223 17.70 1.08 -17.47
C GLU A 223 17.11 0.49 -18.75
N LYS A 224 17.11 -0.83 -18.86
CA LYS A 224 16.64 -1.56 -20.04
C LYS A 224 15.14 -1.38 -20.27
N ILE A 225 14.34 -1.30 -19.21
CA ILE A 225 12.89 -1.10 -19.36
C ILE A 225 12.53 0.36 -19.66
N ASN A 226 13.38 1.33 -19.34
CA ASN A 226 13.13 2.76 -19.59
C ASN A 226 13.42 3.20 -21.04
N THR A 227 14.09 2.36 -21.84
CA THR A 227 14.50 2.69 -23.22
C THR A 227 13.55 2.16 -24.31
N LYS A 228 12.52 1.38 -23.95
CA LYS A 228 11.51 0.86 -24.89
C LYS A 228 10.15 1.45 -24.57
N ASP A 229 9.33 1.63 -25.61
CA ASP A 229 7.96 2.15 -25.53
C ASP A 229 7.26 1.73 -24.23
N PHE A 230 7.00 2.72 -23.37
CA PHE A 230 6.27 2.57 -22.11
C PHE A 230 4.90 1.86 -22.29
N ASN A 231 4.40 1.82 -23.53
CA ASN A 231 3.11 1.26 -23.95
C ASN A 231 3.10 -0.26 -24.21
N LYS A 232 4.25 -0.94 -24.31
CA LYS A 232 4.27 -2.42 -24.37
C LYS A 232 4.69 -2.96 -23.00
N SER A 233 3.72 -3.44 -22.21
CA SER A 233 3.94 -4.03 -20.88
C SER A 233 5.05 -5.09 -20.91
N ILE A 234 6.24 -4.70 -20.45
CA ILE A 234 7.39 -5.61 -20.29
C ILE A 234 7.06 -6.69 -19.27
N PHE A 235 6.26 -6.36 -18.25
CA PHE A 235 5.81 -7.27 -17.20
C PHE A 235 4.92 -8.38 -17.73
N ALA A 236 3.97 -8.02 -18.60
CA ALA A 236 3.16 -8.96 -19.32
C ALA A 236 4.04 -9.88 -20.17
N ASN A 237 4.91 -9.29 -20.98
CA ASN A 237 5.67 -9.98 -22.01
C ASN A 237 6.81 -10.83 -21.45
N SER A 238 7.28 -10.54 -20.23
CA SER A 238 8.28 -11.33 -19.52
C SER A 238 7.68 -12.49 -18.73
N GLY A 239 6.35 -12.54 -18.59
CA GLY A 239 5.66 -13.56 -17.80
C GLY A 239 5.68 -13.26 -16.30
N TYR A 240 5.48 -12.00 -15.91
CA TYR A 240 5.65 -11.49 -14.55
C TYR A 240 7.07 -11.71 -14.00
N LYS A 241 8.06 -11.83 -14.88
CA LYS A 241 9.46 -11.81 -14.46
C LYS A 241 9.83 -10.38 -14.11
N THR A 242 10.26 -10.22 -12.87
CA THR A 242 10.78 -8.97 -12.33
C THR A 242 12.29 -9.09 -12.17
N ASN A 243 12.96 -8.04 -11.73
CA ASN A 243 14.39 -8.15 -11.44
C ASN A 243 14.69 -9.11 -10.28
N LEU A 244 13.72 -9.29 -9.39
CA LEU A 244 13.83 -10.20 -8.26
C LEU A 244 13.73 -11.65 -8.73
N ASN A 245 14.71 -12.47 -8.37
CA ASN A 245 14.72 -13.89 -8.70
C ASN A 245 14.13 -14.75 -7.56
N GLU A 246 14.19 -16.07 -7.72
CA GLU A 246 13.53 -17.04 -6.82
C GLU A 246 14.51 -17.80 -5.90
N ASN A 247 15.73 -17.28 -5.71
CA ASN A 247 16.76 -17.94 -4.89
C ASN A 247 16.59 -17.69 -3.39
N GLU A 248 16.02 -16.55 -3.00
CA GLU A 248 15.86 -16.12 -1.60
C GLU A 248 14.41 -15.70 -1.33
N ILE A 249 14.00 -15.70 -0.06
CA ILE A 249 12.66 -15.27 0.35
C ILE A 249 12.60 -13.74 0.33
N ALA A 250 11.63 -13.15 -0.36
CA ALA A 250 11.44 -11.71 -0.39
C ALA A 250 10.00 -11.29 -0.66
N PHE A 251 9.55 -10.31 0.10
CA PHE A 251 8.30 -9.57 -0.08
C PHE A 251 8.36 -8.28 0.73
N ASP A 252 7.69 -7.23 0.26
CA ASP A 252 7.25 -6.14 1.13
C ASP A 252 5.86 -6.49 1.68
N ALA A 253 5.53 -6.03 2.89
CA ALA A 253 4.24 -6.31 3.52
C ALA A 253 3.05 -5.68 2.75
N ALA A 254 3.29 -4.61 1.98
CA ALA A 254 2.30 -3.95 1.14
C ALA A 254 1.94 -4.72 -0.15
N ASP A 255 2.67 -5.81 -0.47
CA ASP A 255 2.28 -6.78 -1.50
C ASP A 255 1.15 -7.71 -1.03
N ILE A 256 0.68 -7.55 0.22
CA ILE A 256 -0.26 -8.44 0.90
C ILE A 256 -1.51 -7.68 1.32
N VAL A 257 -2.69 -8.23 1.01
CA VAL A 257 -4.01 -7.71 1.42
C VAL A 257 -4.79 -8.79 2.16
N ARG A 258 -5.40 -8.42 3.30
CA ARG A 258 -6.06 -9.40 4.19
C ARG A 258 -7.57 -9.36 4.09
N MET A 259 -8.17 -10.53 3.94
CA MET A 259 -9.61 -10.71 3.82
C MET A 259 -10.08 -11.87 4.70
N GLY A 260 -9.71 -11.83 5.98
CA GLY A 260 -10.04 -12.86 6.96
C GLY A 260 -9.12 -14.07 6.82
N LYS A 261 -9.72 -15.24 6.55
CA LYS A 261 -8.99 -16.49 6.30
C LYS A 261 -8.21 -16.48 4.99
N ASP A 262 -8.60 -15.63 4.05
CA ASP A 262 -8.01 -15.49 2.73
C ASP A 262 -7.11 -14.26 2.69
N VAL A 263 -5.89 -14.45 2.22
CA VAL A 263 -4.86 -13.41 2.14
C VAL A 263 -4.34 -13.36 0.71
N PHE A 264 -4.41 -12.19 0.09
CA PHE A 264 -4.03 -11.98 -1.29
C PHE A 264 -2.60 -11.46 -1.38
N TYR A 265 -1.85 -11.97 -2.34
CA TYR A 265 -0.43 -11.72 -2.53
C TYR A 265 -0.16 -11.36 -3.99
N LYS A 266 0.57 -10.29 -4.24
CA LYS A 266 0.99 -9.88 -5.58
C LYS A 266 2.43 -10.29 -5.83
N LYS A 267 2.70 -10.93 -6.97
CA LYS A 267 4.08 -11.05 -7.48
C LYS A 267 4.50 -9.72 -8.11
N SER A 268 5.59 -9.14 -7.62
CA SER A 268 6.03 -7.79 -7.99
C SER A 268 7.55 -7.65 -7.98
N ALA A 269 8.05 -6.41 -8.14
CA ALA A 269 9.47 -6.10 -8.01
C ALA A 269 9.98 -6.21 -6.56
N SER A 270 9.08 -6.18 -5.56
CA SER A 270 9.39 -6.37 -4.14
C SER A 270 9.07 -7.79 -3.64
N ALA A 271 8.19 -8.53 -4.32
CA ALA A 271 7.66 -9.81 -3.86
C ALA A 271 7.81 -10.96 -4.86
N ASN A 272 8.42 -12.08 -4.43
CA ASN A 272 8.66 -13.27 -5.27
C ASN A 272 7.85 -14.51 -4.83
N ASN A 273 7.98 -15.64 -5.52
CA ASN A 273 7.25 -16.85 -5.17
C ASN A 273 7.76 -17.50 -3.87
N GLN A 274 9.05 -17.36 -3.56
CA GLN A 274 9.60 -17.87 -2.30
C GLN A 274 8.97 -17.17 -1.08
N GLY A 275 8.68 -15.88 -1.18
CA GLY A 275 7.89 -15.12 -0.19
C GLY A 275 6.54 -15.78 0.09
N LEU A 276 5.75 -16.02 -0.97
CA LEU A 276 4.45 -16.69 -0.87
C LEU A 276 4.56 -18.11 -0.29
N TYR A 277 5.57 -18.89 -0.69
CA TYR A 277 5.78 -20.23 -0.15
C TYR A 277 6.15 -20.22 1.34
N TRP A 278 6.95 -19.25 1.78
CA TRP A 278 7.26 -19.07 3.20
C TRP A 278 5.98 -18.74 4.00
N LEU A 279 5.15 -17.82 3.50
CA LEU A 279 3.88 -17.45 4.13
C LEU A 279 2.93 -18.66 4.27
N ARG A 280 2.73 -19.42 3.19
CA ARG A 280 1.88 -20.62 3.19
C ARG A 280 2.36 -21.69 4.19
N ARG A 281 3.68 -21.87 4.32
CA ARG A 281 4.26 -22.83 5.27
C ARG A 281 4.14 -22.35 6.72
N THR A 282 4.27 -21.05 6.95
CA THR A 282 4.28 -20.45 8.29
C THR A 282 2.87 -20.31 8.86
N PHE A 283 1.88 -20.05 8.01
CA PHE A 283 0.49 -19.84 8.40
C PHE A 283 -0.43 -20.86 7.72
N PRO A 284 -0.37 -22.16 8.10
CA PRO A 284 -1.13 -23.23 7.43
C PRO A 284 -2.65 -23.11 7.59
N ASN A 285 -3.12 -22.28 8.53
CA ASN A 285 -4.56 -22.03 8.75
C ASN A 285 -5.14 -20.92 7.86
N LEU A 286 -4.28 -20.15 7.19
CA LEU A 286 -4.66 -19.12 6.23
C LEU A 286 -4.52 -19.65 4.80
N ARG A 287 -5.37 -19.16 3.89
CA ARG A 287 -5.28 -19.43 2.46
C ARG A 287 -4.63 -18.23 1.78
N PHE A 288 -3.45 -18.43 1.19
CA PHE A 288 -2.79 -17.37 0.44
C PHE A 288 -3.04 -17.53 -1.05
N HIS A 289 -3.57 -16.48 -1.69
CA HIS A 289 -3.95 -16.44 -3.09
C HIS A 289 -3.00 -15.52 -3.86
N MET A 290 -2.39 -16.02 -4.93
CA MET A 290 -1.62 -15.17 -5.85
C MET A 290 -2.61 -14.37 -6.69
N MET A 291 -2.32 -13.08 -6.91
CA MET A 291 -3.00 -12.22 -7.85
C MET A 291 -2.02 -11.70 -8.90
N HIS A 292 -2.45 -11.72 -10.16
CA HIS A 292 -1.67 -11.28 -11.30
C HIS A 292 -2.34 -10.12 -12.01
N PHE A 293 -1.55 -9.07 -12.25
CA PHE A 293 -1.99 -7.83 -12.91
C PHE A 293 -1.12 -7.59 -14.14
N PRO A 294 -1.51 -8.09 -15.34
CA PRO A 294 -0.65 -8.14 -16.53
C PRO A 294 -0.01 -6.80 -16.92
N THR A 295 -0.71 -5.70 -16.68
CA THR A 295 -0.30 -4.34 -17.07
C THR A 295 0.29 -3.54 -15.92
N ASP A 296 0.38 -4.13 -14.72
CA ASP A 296 0.84 -3.44 -13.51
C ASP A 296 2.31 -3.75 -13.22
N GLY A 297 3.18 -2.78 -13.51
CA GLY A 297 4.58 -2.81 -13.12
C GLY A 297 4.86 -2.22 -11.74
N SER A 298 3.84 -1.79 -10.99
CA SER A 298 4.03 -1.23 -9.66
C SER A 298 4.42 -2.31 -8.65
N TYR A 299 4.98 -1.87 -7.54
CA TYR A 299 5.44 -2.74 -6.46
C TYR A 299 4.24 -3.35 -5.76
N HIS A 300 3.49 -2.55 -5.01
CA HIS A 300 2.56 -3.05 -4.00
C HIS A 300 1.15 -3.36 -4.55
N LEU A 301 0.36 -4.07 -3.74
CA LEU A 301 -1.00 -4.53 -4.07
C LEU A 301 -2.11 -3.54 -3.62
N ASP A 302 -1.79 -2.71 -2.65
CA ASP A 302 -2.67 -1.74 -1.96
C ASP A 302 -3.15 -0.55 -2.82
N THR A 303 -2.82 -0.55 -4.11
CA THR A 303 -3.37 0.37 -5.12
C THR A 303 -4.08 -0.36 -6.26
N SER A 304 -4.15 -1.70 -6.20
CA SER A 304 -4.70 -2.56 -7.25
C SER A 304 -5.89 -3.40 -6.77
N LEU A 305 -5.88 -3.87 -5.52
CA LEU A 305 -6.96 -4.62 -4.88
C LEU A 305 -7.29 -3.99 -3.51
N ILE A 306 -8.46 -3.38 -3.38
CA ILE A 306 -8.85 -2.62 -2.18
C ILE A 306 -10.19 -3.13 -1.65
N PRO A 307 -10.20 -4.04 -0.68
CA PRO A 307 -11.43 -4.52 -0.06
C PRO A 307 -12.10 -3.43 0.79
N LEU A 308 -13.41 -3.22 0.58
CA LEU A 308 -14.16 -2.18 1.29
C LEU A 308 -15.07 -2.74 2.40
N ARG A 309 -15.80 -3.81 2.11
CA ARG A 309 -16.67 -4.49 3.08
C ARG A 309 -17.03 -5.90 2.63
N PRO A 310 -17.33 -6.83 3.55
CA PRO A 310 -17.59 -8.22 3.21
C PRO A 310 -19.02 -8.43 2.69
N PRO A 311 -19.28 -9.56 2.02
CA PRO A 311 -20.65 -9.98 1.75
C PRO A 311 -21.40 -10.24 3.07
N THR A 312 -22.66 -9.87 3.09
CA THR A 312 -23.57 -10.10 4.22
C THR A 312 -24.91 -10.64 3.72
N SER A 313 -25.75 -11.12 4.64
CA SER A 313 -27.10 -11.57 4.30
C SER A 313 -27.93 -10.40 3.76
N GLY A 314 -27.99 -10.26 2.44
CA GLY A 314 -28.75 -9.22 1.74
C GLY A 314 -27.91 -8.16 1.03
N SER A 315 -26.57 -8.23 1.07
CA SER A 315 -25.72 -7.35 0.26
C SER A 315 -24.43 -8.03 -0.19
N HIS A 316 -24.01 -7.72 -1.43
CA HIS A 316 -22.74 -8.16 -1.97
C HIS A 316 -21.58 -7.53 -1.20
N GLY A 317 -20.47 -8.26 -1.10
CA GLY A 317 -19.19 -7.69 -0.70
C GLY A 317 -18.73 -6.66 -1.72
N LEU A 318 -17.93 -5.68 -1.31
CA LEU A 318 -17.40 -4.67 -2.21
C LEU A 318 -15.88 -4.71 -2.21
N VAL A 319 -15.31 -4.79 -3.41
CA VAL A 319 -13.87 -4.67 -3.65
C VAL A 319 -13.63 -3.65 -4.75
N LEU A 320 -12.80 -2.65 -4.47
CA LEU A 320 -12.33 -1.70 -5.47
C LEU A 320 -11.13 -2.30 -6.21
N LEU A 321 -11.12 -2.15 -7.52
CA LEU A 321 -10.04 -2.54 -8.40
C LEU A 321 -9.52 -1.34 -9.18
N ASN A 322 -8.22 -1.29 -9.40
CA ASN A 322 -7.63 -0.26 -10.24
C ASN A 322 -7.98 -0.49 -11.72
N GLN A 323 -8.71 0.44 -12.32
CA GLN A 323 -9.14 0.30 -13.72
C GLN A 323 -8.00 0.34 -14.74
N ASN A 324 -6.84 0.92 -14.38
CA ASN A 324 -5.66 0.93 -15.26
C ASN A 324 -4.96 -0.44 -15.30
N TYR A 325 -5.18 -1.23 -14.25
CA TYR A 325 -4.47 -2.48 -13.98
C TYR A 325 -5.46 -3.58 -13.60
N PRO A 326 -6.26 -4.08 -14.56
CA PRO A 326 -7.19 -5.15 -14.27
C PRO A 326 -6.44 -6.45 -13.90
N PRO A 327 -6.92 -7.21 -12.90
CA PRO A 327 -6.40 -8.55 -12.61
C PRO A 327 -6.81 -9.56 -13.68
N LEU A 328 -6.21 -10.76 -13.64
CA LEU A 328 -6.67 -11.87 -14.47
C LEU A 328 -8.13 -12.22 -14.15
N ALA A 329 -8.94 -12.44 -15.19
CA ALA A 329 -10.36 -12.71 -15.03
C ALA A 329 -10.63 -14.03 -14.29
N SER A 330 -9.77 -15.03 -14.50
CA SER A 330 -9.83 -16.32 -13.80
C SER A 330 -9.68 -16.18 -12.29
N GLU A 331 -8.83 -15.27 -11.82
CA GLU A 331 -8.64 -15.00 -10.38
C GLU A 331 -9.84 -14.26 -9.80
N MET A 332 -10.49 -13.39 -10.58
CA MET A 332 -11.71 -12.70 -10.16
C MET A 332 -12.91 -13.62 -9.99
N LYS A 333 -12.87 -14.84 -10.54
CA LYS A 333 -13.88 -15.87 -10.29
C LYS A 333 -14.02 -16.19 -8.80
N LEU A 334 -12.90 -16.21 -8.05
CA LEU A 334 -12.92 -16.41 -6.60
C LEU A 334 -13.81 -15.37 -5.91
N PHE A 335 -13.81 -14.13 -6.38
CA PHE A 335 -14.65 -13.06 -5.83
C PHE A 335 -16.11 -13.23 -6.24
N THR A 336 -16.39 -13.41 -7.53
CA THR A 336 -17.77 -13.51 -8.03
C THR A 336 -18.51 -14.73 -7.49
N ASP A 337 -17.81 -15.85 -7.32
CA ASP A 337 -18.40 -17.08 -6.77
C ASP A 337 -18.66 -17.00 -5.26
N ASN A 338 -18.20 -15.93 -4.59
CA ASN A 338 -18.40 -15.67 -3.16
C ASN A 338 -19.12 -14.34 -2.90
N ASP A 339 -20.00 -13.92 -3.83
CA ASP A 339 -20.87 -12.74 -3.70
C ASP A 339 -20.13 -11.40 -3.54
N TRP A 340 -18.87 -11.31 -3.99
CA TRP A 340 -18.15 -10.05 -4.07
C TRP A 340 -18.43 -9.35 -5.39
N ARG A 341 -18.77 -8.06 -5.30
CA ARG A 341 -18.91 -7.16 -6.45
C ARG A 341 -17.64 -6.32 -6.59
N SER A 342 -17.01 -6.43 -7.75
CA SER A 342 -15.88 -5.58 -8.13
C SER A 342 -16.37 -4.23 -8.63
N ILE A 343 -15.73 -3.16 -8.15
CA ILE A 343 -15.99 -1.77 -8.54
C ILE A 343 -14.69 -1.18 -9.11
N TRP A 344 -14.78 -0.49 -10.22
CA TRP A 344 -13.62 0.18 -10.80
C TRP A 344 -13.36 1.50 -10.07
N ALA A 345 -12.17 1.64 -9.51
CA ALA A 345 -11.70 2.91 -8.97
C ALA A 345 -11.60 3.94 -10.11
N PRO A 346 -12.09 5.18 -9.91
CA PRO A 346 -12.02 6.22 -10.93
C PRO A 346 -10.57 6.65 -11.16
N LEU A 347 -10.34 7.42 -12.23
CA LEU A 347 -9.03 8.00 -12.49
C LEU A 347 -8.74 9.08 -11.44
N HIS A 348 -7.45 9.27 -11.15
CA HIS A 348 -6.98 10.32 -10.24
C HIS A 348 -7.34 11.71 -10.77
N SER A 349 -7.72 12.63 -9.87
CA SER A 349 -8.26 13.95 -10.26
C SER A 349 -7.27 14.87 -10.97
N THR A 350 -6.01 14.83 -10.55
CA THR A 350 -5.05 15.90 -10.89
C THR A 350 -4.28 15.61 -12.17
N GLY A 351 -4.21 14.37 -12.65
CA GLY A 351 -3.34 13.95 -13.76
C GLY A 351 -1.82 14.07 -13.49
N GLU A 352 -1.44 14.87 -12.50
CA GLU A 352 -0.05 15.22 -12.21
C GLU A 352 0.50 14.29 -11.14
N VAL A 353 1.81 14.06 -11.19
CA VAL A 353 2.57 13.38 -10.15
C VAL A 353 3.63 14.37 -9.69
N PRO A 354 3.81 14.62 -8.37
CA PRO A 354 4.87 15.51 -7.91
C PRO A 354 6.22 15.14 -8.56
N PRO A 355 7.06 16.11 -8.96
CA PRO A 355 8.30 15.82 -9.68
C PRO A 355 9.25 14.86 -8.96
N LEU A 356 9.16 14.78 -7.63
CA LEU A 356 9.96 13.92 -6.76
C LEU A 356 9.15 12.76 -6.15
N ALA A 357 8.04 12.38 -6.77
CA ALA A 357 7.26 11.23 -6.34
C ALA A 357 8.02 9.92 -6.48
N LEU A 358 7.95 9.11 -5.43
CA LEU A 358 8.44 7.73 -5.41
C LEU A 358 7.36 6.71 -5.81
N CYS A 359 6.15 7.19 -6.05
CA CYS A 359 4.98 6.39 -6.38
C CYS A 359 4.42 6.80 -7.75
N THR A 360 3.60 5.92 -8.34
CA THR A 360 2.83 6.24 -9.54
C THR A 360 1.64 7.16 -9.22
N GLY A 361 0.93 7.64 -10.26
CA GLY A 361 -0.27 8.46 -10.10
C GLY A 361 -1.49 7.72 -9.51
N ASN A 362 -1.40 6.43 -9.21
CA ASN A 362 -2.53 5.60 -8.77
C ASN A 362 -2.78 5.61 -7.26
N LEU A 363 -2.11 6.49 -6.51
CA LEU A 363 -2.35 6.63 -5.06
C LEU A 363 -3.77 7.10 -4.72
N ASN A 364 -4.57 7.53 -5.71
CA ASN A 364 -5.98 7.85 -5.51
C ASN A 364 -6.80 6.66 -4.99
N ALA A 365 -6.37 5.43 -5.29
CA ALA A 365 -6.99 4.21 -4.78
C ALA A 365 -6.42 3.75 -3.41
N ASN A 366 -5.34 4.36 -2.92
CA ASN A 366 -4.69 3.99 -1.66
C ASN A 366 -5.41 4.61 -0.45
N ILE A 367 -6.60 4.09 -0.18
CA ILE A 367 -7.53 4.57 0.84
C ILE A 367 -7.45 3.72 2.12
N LEU A 368 -7.96 4.24 3.22
CA LEU A 368 -8.03 3.50 4.49
C LEU A 368 -9.48 3.35 4.96
N SER A 369 -9.95 2.11 5.06
CA SER A 369 -11.23 1.79 5.71
C SER A 369 -11.09 1.86 7.23
N LEU A 370 -11.88 2.72 7.87
CA LEU A 370 -12.02 2.77 9.33
C LEU A 370 -12.99 1.70 9.82
N ASN A 371 -14.02 1.42 9.03
CA ASN A 371 -14.95 0.32 9.19
C ASN A 371 -15.61 0.01 7.82
N ASP A 372 -16.68 -0.81 7.80
CA ASP A 372 -17.37 -1.26 6.58
C ASP A 372 -18.29 -0.20 5.93
N HIS A 373 -18.34 1.01 6.48
CA HIS A 373 -19.15 2.12 5.99
C HIS A 373 -18.42 3.47 6.04
N CYS A 374 -17.17 3.54 6.52
CA CYS A 374 -16.41 4.77 6.65
C CYS A 374 -14.97 4.60 6.18
N VAL A 375 -14.52 5.52 5.32
CA VAL A 375 -13.22 5.50 4.66
C VAL A 375 -12.54 6.86 4.75
N VAL A 376 -11.21 6.85 4.73
CA VAL A 376 -10.38 8.06 4.59
C VAL A 376 -9.74 8.05 3.21
N ILE A 377 -9.87 9.17 2.49
CA ILE A 377 -9.29 9.37 1.15
C ILE A 377 -8.45 10.65 1.07
N GLU A 378 -7.60 10.75 0.05
CA GLU A 378 -6.86 11.98 -0.22
C GLU A 378 -7.83 13.07 -0.71
N GLU A 379 -7.70 14.28 -0.16
CA GLU A 379 -8.71 15.32 -0.34
C GLU A 379 -8.93 15.75 -1.80
N CYS A 380 -7.94 15.69 -2.69
CA CYS A 380 -8.09 16.12 -4.07
C CYS A 380 -8.81 15.10 -4.96
N GLU A 381 -9.07 13.88 -4.48
CA GLU A 381 -9.63 12.78 -5.27
C GLU A 381 -11.17 12.84 -5.35
N THR A 382 -11.70 13.90 -5.96
CA THR A 382 -13.14 14.16 -6.07
C THR A 382 -13.94 13.07 -6.81
N PRO A 383 -13.45 12.42 -7.89
CA PRO A 383 -14.16 11.29 -8.48
C PRO A 383 -14.26 10.10 -7.52
N MET A 384 -13.21 9.84 -6.74
CA MET A 384 -13.19 8.77 -5.75
C MET A 384 -14.19 9.06 -4.62
N TYR A 385 -14.25 10.31 -4.16
CA TYR A 385 -15.27 10.74 -3.20
C TYR A 385 -16.69 10.47 -3.73
N ARG A 386 -17.01 10.92 -4.95
CA ARG A 386 -18.36 10.76 -5.53
C ARG A 386 -18.75 9.29 -5.64
N LEU A 387 -17.83 8.43 -6.10
CA LEU A 387 -18.06 6.99 -6.13
C LEU A 387 -18.37 6.44 -4.72
N LEU A 388 -17.53 6.74 -3.74
CA LEU A 388 -17.66 6.19 -2.39
C LEU A 388 -18.90 6.73 -1.66
N HIS A 389 -19.10 8.04 -1.69
CA HIS A 389 -20.18 8.73 -0.97
C HIS A 389 -21.52 8.63 -1.71
N ASP A 390 -21.59 9.09 -2.95
CA ASP A 390 -22.86 9.28 -3.67
C ASP A 390 -23.40 7.95 -4.21
N GLU A 391 -22.52 7.08 -4.72
CA GLU A 391 -22.95 5.81 -5.34
C GLU A 391 -22.94 4.63 -4.36
N LEU A 392 -21.92 4.54 -3.50
CA LEU A 392 -21.73 3.39 -2.61
C LEU A 392 -22.21 3.63 -1.17
N GLY A 393 -22.53 4.88 -0.81
CA GLY A 393 -23.11 5.24 0.48
C GLY A 393 -22.15 5.19 1.66
N PHE A 394 -20.84 5.37 1.44
CA PHE A 394 -19.84 5.46 2.50
C PHE A 394 -19.82 6.86 3.12
N ASP A 395 -19.53 6.90 4.42
CA ASP A 395 -19.01 8.08 5.09
C ASP A 395 -17.56 8.31 4.66
N VAL A 396 -17.33 9.38 3.90
CA VAL A 396 -16.01 9.69 3.35
C VAL A 396 -15.39 10.84 4.14
N ILE A 397 -14.24 10.56 4.76
CA ILE A 397 -13.40 11.57 5.40
C ILE A 397 -12.24 11.91 4.45
N THR A 398 -11.99 13.20 4.22
CA THR A 398 -10.88 13.64 3.39
C THR A 398 -9.68 14.06 4.24
N CYS A 399 -8.47 13.82 3.74
CA CYS A 399 -7.22 14.22 4.39
C CYS A 399 -6.23 14.77 3.36
N PRO A 400 -5.62 15.95 3.59
CA PRO A 400 -4.57 16.47 2.71
C PRO A 400 -3.29 15.62 2.84
N LEU A 401 -2.95 14.84 1.81
CA LEU A 401 -1.73 14.01 1.81
C LEU A 401 -0.90 14.15 0.54
N ARG A 402 -1.24 15.10 -0.34
CA ARG A 402 -0.57 15.27 -1.62
C ARG A 402 0.96 15.45 -1.58
N VAL A 403 1.51 16.07 -0.52
CA VAL A 403 2.98 16.21 -0.38
C VAL A 403 3.61 14.86 -0.04
N LEU A 404 2.89 14.03 0.71
CA LEU A 404 3.34 12.70 1.12
C LEU A 404 3.51 11.72 -0.06
N ASN A 405 2.88 11.95 -1.20
CA ASN A 405 3.17 11.21 -2.44
C ASN A 405 4.67 11.26 -2.80
N GLU A 406 5.37 12.35 -2.44
CA GLU A 406 6.83 12.41 -2.61
C GLU A 406 7.58 11.37 -1.80
N PHE A 407 7.01 10.93 -0.68
CA PHE A 407 7.59 10.01 0.29
C PHE A 407 7.15 8.56 0.07
N GLY A 408 6.38 8.29 -0.99
CA GLY A 408 6.18 6.94 -1.52
C GLY A 408 4.89 6.24 -1.12
N GLY A 409 3.90 6.93 -0.56
CA GLY A 409 2.67 6.28 -0.11
C GLY A 409 1.43 7.17 -0.04
N GLY A 410 0.27 6.54 -0.17
CA GLY A 410 -1.03 7.12 0.18
C GLY A 410 -1.42 6.77 1.62
N ILE A 411 -2.71 6.83 1.95
CA ILE A 411 -3.17 6.67 3.34
C ILE A 411 -2.91 5.26 3.88
N HIS A 412 -3.15 4.22 3.06
CA HIS A 412 -2.92 2.84 3.49
C HIS A 412 -1.43 2.57 3.67
N CYS A 413 -0.58 3.01 2.74
CA CYS A 413 0.87 2.82 2.82
C CYS A 413 1.44 3.44 4.11
N VAL A 414 0.98 4.65 4.45
CA VAL A 414 1.52 5.42 5.58
C VAL A 414 0.99 4.99 6.94
N THR A 415 0.21 3.91 6.98
CA THR A 415 -0.38 3.37 8.18
C THR A 415 -0.19 1.86 8.31
N TRP A 416 -0.14 1.38 9.54
CA TRP A 416 -0.12 -0.04 9.87
C TRP A 416 -1.16 -0.32 10.96
N ASP A 417 -2.24 -1.02 10.61
CA ASP A 417 -3.31 -1.37 11.54
C ASP A 417 -2.90 -2.56 12.42
N ILE A 418 -2.83 -2.29 13.72
CA ILE A 418 -2.40 -3.23 14.76
C ILE A 418 -3.62 -3.98 15.30
N ARG A 419 -4.75 -3.28 15.47
CA ARG A 419 -5.98 -3.86 15.98
C ARG A 419 -7.21 -3.40 15.22
N ARG A 420 -8.01 -4.38 14.81
CA ARG A 420 -9.39 -4.25 14.37
C ARG A 420 -10.28 -5.18 15.18
N GLN A 421 -11.55 -4.82 15.29
CA GLN A 421 -12.58 -5.61 15.94
C GLN A 421 -13.08 -6.71 14.99
N ASP A 422 -12.27 -7.75 14.80
CA ASP A 422 -12.60 -8.88 13.92
C ASP A 422 -12.05 -10.23 14.40
N SER A 423 -12.33 -11.25 13.59
CA SER A 423 -11.86 -12.62 13.77
C SER A 423 -11.50 -13.23 12.41
N CYS A 424 -10.84 -14.39 12.41
CA CYS A 424 -10.47 -15.12 11.20
C CYS A 424 -11.68 -15.77 10.50
N SER A 425 -12.59 -14.94 9.97
CA SER A 425 -13.78 -15.37 9.25
C SER A 425 -13.46 -15.83 7.84
N ASP A 426 -14.24 -16.79 7.33
CA ASP A 426 -14.15 -17.30 5.96
C ASP A 426 -15.14 -16.53 5.07
N TYR A 427 -14.63 -15.62 4.24
CA TYR A 427 -15.42 -14.83 3.28
C TYR A 427 -15.38 -15.41 1.86
N PHE A 428 -14.71 -16.56 1.69
CA PHE A 428 -14.55 -17.25 0.41
C PHE A 428 -14.78 -18.76 0.56
N PRO A 429 -15.97 -19.20 1.00
CA PRO A 429 -16.27 -20.63 1.14
C PRO A 429 -16.12 -21.42 -0.17
N ASN A 430 -16.36 -20.79 -1.32
CA ASN A 430 -16.23 -21.41 -2.65
C ASN A 430 -14.83 -21.19 -3.22
N GLN A 431 -14.03 -22.25 -3.28
CA GLN A 431 -12.61 -22.19 -3.68
C GLN A 431 -12.34 -22.81 -5.07
N ASN A 432 -13.39 -23.06 -5.85
CA ASN A 432 -13.27 -23.76 -7.13
C ASN A 432 -12.90 -22.80 -8.27
N TYR A 433 -11.65 -22.38 -8.31
CA TYR A 433 -11.14 -21.47 -9.37
C TYR A 433 -9.73 -21.83 -9.89
N ASP A 434 -8.96 -22.66 -9.15
CA ASP A 434 -7.56 -22.99 -9.47
C ASP A 434 -7.36 -23.54 -10.90
N SER A 435 -8.24 -24.43 -11.37
CA SER A 435 -8.12 -25.01 -12.71
C SER A 435 -8.27 -23.96 -13.82
N GLU A 436 -9.15 -22.98 -13.62
CA GLU A 436 -9.34 -21.88 -14.57
C GLU A 436 -8.15 -20.94 -14.54
N CYS A 437 -7.59 -20.64 -13.36
CA CYS A 437 -6.35 -19.85 -13.25
C CYS A 437 -5.18 -20.53 -13.96
N GLN A 438 -5.02 -21.85 -13.80
CA GLN A 438 -3.96 -22.58 -14.49
C GLN A 438 -4.13 -22.51 -16.01
N LEU A 439 -5.35 -22.65 -16.53
CA LEU A 439 -5.63 -22.54 -17.95
C LEU A 439 -5.37 -21.12 -18.48
N ASP A 440 -5.82 -20.09 -17.76
CA ASP A 440 -5.66 -18.69 -18.14
C ASP A 440 -4.19 -18.28 -18.13
N LEU A 441 -3.44 -18.68 -17.09
CA LEU A 441 -1.99 -18.51 -17.03
C LEU A 441 -1.28 -19.22 -18.19
N ASN A 442 -1.60 -20.50 -18.45
CA ASN A 442 -1.00 -21.24 -19.57
C ASN A 442 -1.31 -20.57 -20.91
N ASN A 443 -2.56 -20.17 -21.16
CA ASN A 443 -2.95 -19.44 -22.37
C ASN A 443 -2.21 -18.10 -22.50
N TYR A 444 -2.01 -17.41 -21.37
CA TYR A 444 -1.28 -16.15 -21.31
C TYR A 444 0.19 -16.33 -21.72
N PHE A 445 0.83 -17.43 -21.30
CA PHE A 445 2.19 -17.78 -21.70
C PHE A 445 2.26 -18.33 -23.13
N ASP A 446 1.31 -19.18 -23.56
CA ASP A 446 1.30 -19.84 -24.87
C ASP A 446 0.99 -18.89 -26.03
N ARG A 447 0.04 -17.94 -25.86
CA ARG A 447 -0.25 -16.91 -26.89
C ARG A 447 0.98 -16.08 -27.26
N LYS A 448 2.02 -16.08 -26.43
CA LYS A 448 3.28 -15.33 -26.66
C LYS A 448 4.39 -16.14 -27.32
N ILE A 449 4.32 -17.47 -27.28
CA ILE A 449 5.20 -18.31 -28.10
C ILE A 449 4.86 -18.08 -29.58
N PHE A 450 3.57 -17.96 -29.91
CA PHE A 450 3.12 -17.74 -31.28
C PHE A 450 3.28 -16.29 -31.76
N SER A 451 3.18 -15.26 -30.90
CA SER A 451 3.39 -13.87 -31.32
C SER A 451 4.85 -13.51 -31.59
N ASN A 452 5.82 -14.29 -31.10
CA ASN A 452 7.24 -14.08 -31.37
C ASN A 452 7.72 -14.75 -32.68
N HIS A 453 6.84 -15.50 -33.38
CA HIS A 453 7.17 -16.10 -34.67
C HIS A 453 6.74 -15.27 -35.89
N ASP A 454 5.92 -14.24 -35.70
CA ASP A 454 5.39 -13.41 -36.80
C ASP A 454 6.17 -12.08 -37.02
N GLU A 455 7.17 -11.76 -36.18
CA GLU A 455 8.04 -10.56 -36.39
C GLU A 455 9.38 -10.85 -37.09
N ASP A 456 9.69 -12.11 -37.44
CA ASP A 456 10.96 -12.49 -38.12
C ASP A 456 10.79 -12.81 -39.63
N THR A 457 9.64 -12.48 -40.23
CA THR A 457 9.45 -12.55 -41.68
C THR A 457 8.85 -11.27 -42.25
N SER A 458 9.68 -10.23 -42.40
CA SER A 458 9.53 -9.21 -43.46
C SER A 458 10.84 -8.54 -43.78
#